data_AF-A0A957FLS2-F1
#
_entry.id   AF-A0A957FLS2-F1
#
_cell.length_a   1.000
_cell.length_b   1.000
_cell.length_c   1.000
_cell.angle_alpha   90.00
_cell.angle_beta   90.00
_cell.angle_gamma   90.00
#
_symmetry.space_group_name_H-M   'P 1'
#
loop_
_entity.id
_entity.type
_entity.pdbx_description
1 polymer ?
#
loop_
_entity_poly.entity_id
_entity_poly.type
_entity_poly.pdbx_seq_one_letter_code
_entity_poly.pdbx_strand_id
1 'polypeptide(L)' 'MICSRYFKHLFDFWASLLALAVLSPLLFVLALLVRVKLGTPVLFCQERPGLGGEPFTLIKFRTMTDKRDAQGNL' A
#
# COMPACT_ATOMS: atom_id res chain seq x y z
N MET A 1 -1.99 -15.56 -30.84
CA MET A 1 -2.63 -15.28 -29.52
C MET A 1 -1.80 -14.25 -28.71
N ILE A 2 -1.28 -13.19 -29.36
CA ILE A 2 -0.29 -12.26 -28.78
C ILE A 2 -0.86 -10.83 -28.66
N CYS A 3 -1.74 -10.42 -29.59
CA CYS A 3 -2.35 -9.08 -29.59
C CYS A 3 -3.27 -8.80 -28.38
N SER A 4 -3.89 -9.83 -27.79
CA SER A 4 -4.74 -9.67 -26.60
C SER A 4 -3.96 -9.24 -25.35
N ARG A 5 -2.66 -9.59 -25.27
CA ARG A 5 -1.85 -9.34 -24.07
C ARG A 5 -1.38 -7.89 -23.99
N TYR A 6 -0.99 -7.29 -25.12
CA TYR A 6 -0.59 -5.88 -25.17
C TYR A 6 -1.75 -4.93 -24.86
N PHE A 7 -2.95 -5.23 -25.37
CA PHE A 7 -4.15 -4.43 -25.06
C PHE A 7 -4.56 -4.54 -23.59
N LYS A 8 -4.42 -5.73 -22.98
CA LYS A 8 -4.67 -5.90 -21.53
C LYS A 8 -3.75 -5.01 -20.70
N HIS A 9 -2.46 -4.98 -20.98
CA HIS A 9 -1.53 -4.14 -20.20
C HIS A 9 -1.80 -2.64 -20.35
N LEU A 10 -2.16 -2.19 -21.55
CA LEU A 10 -2.48 -0.79 -21.78
C LEU A 10 -3.79 -0.40 -21.06
N PHE A 11 -4.81 -1.26 -21.13
CA PHE A 11 -6.06 -1.08 -20.39
C PHE A 11 -5.83 -1.09 -18.87
N ASP A 12 -5.08 -2.05 -18.34
CA ASP A 12 -4.78 -2.16 -16.91
C ASP A 12 -4.00 -0.92 -16.40
N PHE A 13 -3.11 -0.36 -17.22
CA PHE A 13 -2.39 0.88 -16.90
C PHE A 13 -3.33 2.09 -16.82
N TRP A 14 -4.17 2.31 -17.83
CA TRP A 14 -5.11 3.44 -17.82
C TRP A 14 -6.19 3.29 -16.74
N ALA A 15 -6.69 2.07 -16.53
CA ALA A 15 -7.66 1.77 -15.48
C ALA A 15 -7.07 1.99 -14.08
N SER A 16 -5.84 1.54 -13.83
CA SER A 16 -5.16 1.77 -12.55
C SER A 16 -4.82 3.24 -12.34
N LEU A 17 -4.42 3.98 -13.39
CA LEU A 17 -4.15 5.41 -13.30
C LEU A 17 -5.42 6.21 -12.94
N LEU A 18 -6.53 5.93 -13.60
CA LEU A 18 -7.83 6.56 -13.29
C LEU A 18 -8.31 6.20 -11.88
N ALA A 19 -8.22 4.93 -11.49
CA ALA A 19 -8.56 4.49 -10.15
C ALA A 19 -7.70 5.20 -9.09
N LEU A 20 -6.39 5.34 -9.33
CA LEU A 20 -5.48 6.04 -8.43
C LEU A 20 -5.82 7.53 -8.35
N ALA A 21 -6.14 8.18 -9.48
CA ALA A 21 -6.53 9.59 -9.49
C ALA A 21 -7.81 9.84 -8.65
N VAL A 22 -8.84 9.02 -8.84
CA VAL A 22 -10.10 9.11 -8.09
C VAL A 22 -9.92 8.77 -6.60
N LEU A 23 -9.11 7.76 -6.28
CA LEU A 23 -8.86 7.34 -4.90
C LEU A 23 -7.81 8.21 -4.20
N SER A 24 -7.02 9.01 -4.93
CA SER A 24 -5.96 9.85 -4.37
C SER A 24 -6.42 10.77 -3.22
N PRO A 25 -7.55 11.51 -3.28
CA PRO A 25 -8.00 12.31 -2.16
C PRO A 25 -8.34 11.45 -0.93
N LEU A 26 -8.96 10.29 -1.13
CA LEU A 26 -9.30 9.37 -0.03
C LEU A 26 -8.03 8.80 0.63
N LEU A 27 -7.06 8.36 -0.17
CA LEU A 27 -5.76 7.87 0.31
C LEU A 27 -4.97 8.96 1.03
N PHE A 28 -5.07 10.21 0.59
CA PHE A 28 -4.44 11.35 1.24
C PHE A 28 -5.06 11.62 2.62
N VAL A 29 -6.39 11.63 2.73
CA VAL A 29 -7.09 11.78 4.01
C VAL A 29 -6.74 10.64 4.97
N LEU A 30 -6.71 9.39 4.47
CA LEU A 30 -6.27 8.23 5.25
C LEU A 30 -4.82 8.38 5.74
N ALA A 31 -3.92 8.84 4.87
CA ALA A 31 -2.52 9.08 5.23
C ALA A 31 -2.39 10.14 6.34
N LEU A 32 -3.17 11.21 6.27
CA LEU A 32 -3.22 12.22 7.34
C LEU A 32 -3.78 11.66 8.64
N LEU A 33 -4.89 10.91 8.60
CA LEU A 33 -5.47 10.28 9.79
C LEU A 33 -4.50 9.31 10.47
N VAL A 34 -3.84 8.46 9.69
CA VAL A 34 -2.81 7.54 10.18
C VAL A 34 -1.65 8.31 10.80
N ARG A 35 -1.18 9.39 10.14
CA ARG A 35 -0.09 10.23 10.66
C ARG A 35 -0.45 10.89 11.99
N VAL A 36 -1.69 11.36 12.15
CA VAL A 36 -2.17 12.00 13.38
C VAL A 36 -2.37 10.98 14.50
N LYS A 37 -2.89 9.79 14.20
CA LYS A 37 -3.24 8.78 15.21
C LYS A 37 -2.05 7.91 15.64
N LEU A 38 -1.21 7.49 14.68
CA LEU A 38 -0.12 6.53 14.88
C LEU A 38 1.28 7.16 14.78
N GLY A 39 1.38 8.41 14.31
CA GLY A 39 2.66 9.06 14.06
C GLY A 39 3.32 8.62 12.75
N THR A 40 4.63 8.82 12.66
CA THR A 40 5.45 8.39 11.51
C THR A 40 6.16 7.06 11.83
N PRO A 41 6.28 6.10 10.90
CA PRO A 41 5.88 6.13 9.48
C PRO A 41 4.42 5.76 9.22
N VAL A 42 3.82 6.35 8.17
CA VAL A 42 2.43 6.08 7.72
C VAL A 42 2.31 4.75 6.98
N LEU A 43 3.37 4.38 6.27
CA LEU A 43 3.45 3.15 5.48
C LEU A 43 4.39 2.16 6.17
N PHE A 44 3.97 0.90 6.24
CA PHE A 44 4.74 -0.21 6.75
C PHE A 44 5.09 -1.15 5.60
N CYS A 45 6.38 -1.49 5.49
CA CYS A 45 6.92 -2.38 4.47
C CYS A 45 7.17 -3.76 5.08
N GLN A 46 6.59 -4.81 4.49
CA GLN A 46 6.78 -6.19 4.92
C GLN A 46 7.29 -7.02 3.75
N GLU A 47 8.46 -7.65 3.91
CA GLU A 47 8.98 -8.57 2.90
C GLU A 47 8.21 -9.90 2.92
N ARG A 48 7.83 -10.37 1.74
CA ARG A 48 7.19 -11.67 1.54
C ARG A 48 7.82 -12.36 0.32
N PRO A 49 7.94 -13.71 0.34
CA PRO A 49 8.40 -14.45 -0.83
C PRO A 49 7.37 -14.34 -1.96
N GLY A 50 7.81 -13.90 -3.13
CA GLY A 50 7.00 -13.70 -4.33
C GLY A 50 7.10 -14.85 -5.34
N LEU A 51 6.69 -14.56 -6.57
CA LEU A 51 6.70 -15.55 -7.66
C LEU A 51 8.13 -15.99 -7.98
N GLY A 52 8.42 -17.28 -7.86
CA GLY A 52 9.75 -17.84 -8.13
C GLY A 52 10.75 -17.72 -6.97
N GLY A 53 10.32 -17.28 -5.79
CA GLY A 53 11.20 -17.13 -4.62
C GLY A 53 11.85 -15.74 -4.51
N GLU A 54 11.62 -14.86 -5.48
CA GLU A 54 12.06 -13.46 -5.41
C GLU A 54 11.28 -12.72 -4.32
N PRO A 55 11.94 -12.16 -3.30
CA PRO A 55 11.26 -11.41 -2.26
C PRO A 55 10.63 -10.13 -2.84
N PHE A 56 9.38 -9.86 -2.46
CA PHE A 56 8.72 -8.59 -2.77
C PHE A 56 8.34 -7.87 -1.49
N THR A 57 8.48 -6.55 -1.52
CA THR A 57 8.09 -5.68 -0.40
C THR A 57 6.61 -5.33 -0.51
N LEU A 58 5.81 -5.82 0.43
CA LEU A 58 4.41 -5.44 0.56
C LEU A 58 4.32 -4.15 1.37
N ILE A 59 3.89 -3.07 0.71
CA ILE A 59 3.66 -1.76 1.33
C ILE A 59 2.19 -1.68 1.75
N LYS A 60 1.92 -1.43 3.04
CA LYS A 60 0.56 -1.26 3.59
C LYS A 60 0.49 -0.06 4.52
N PHE A 61 -0.70 0.53 4.68
CA PHE A 61 -0.91 1.55 5.71
C PHE A 61 -0.72 0.95 7.11
N ARG A 62 -0.03 1.69 7.97
CA ARG A 62 0.19 1.30 9.35
C ARG A 62 -1.12 1.40 10.12
N THR A 63 -1.66 0.26 10.53
CA THR A 63 -2.90 0.16 11.31
C THR A 63 -2.66 -0.12 12.79
N MET A 64 -1.50 -0.71 13.14
CA MET A 64 -1.13 -1.00 14.54
C MET A 64 -0.22 0.09 15.10
N THR A 65 -0.54 0.55 16.32
CA THR A 65 0.24 1.55 17.06
C THR A 65 1.28 0.84 17.92
N ASP A 66 2.56 1.19 17.80
CA ASP A 66 3.60 0.73 18.74
C ASP A 66 3.56 1.53 20.06
N LYS A 67 2.37 1.95 20.52
CA LYS A 67 2.21 2.62 21.81
C LYS A 67 2.36 1.53 22.87
N ARG A 68 3.59 1.36 23.34
CA ARG A 68 3.88 0.59 24.54
C ARG A 68 3.35 1.35 25.74
N ASP A 69 2.62 0.67 26.61
CA ASP A 69 2.33 1.17 27.95
C ASP A 69 3.64 1.38 28.75
N ALA A 70 3.57 2.03 29.91
CA ALA A 70 4.74 2.26 30.77
C ALA A 70 5.38 0.95 31.29
N GLN A 71 4.75 -0.20 31.02
CA GLN A 71 5.14 -1.55 31.42
C GLN A 71 5.67 -2.39 30.24
N GLY A 72 5.75 -1.83 29.03
CA GLY A 72 6.35 -2.46 27.86
C GLY A 72 5.47 -3.44 27.09
N ASN A 73 4.16 -3.48 27.37
CA ASN A 73 3.20 -4.35 26.69
C ASN A 73 2.43 -3.59 25.58
N LEU A 74 1.96 -4.36 24.59
CA LEU A 74 1.16 -3.92 23.45
C LEU A 74 -0.33 -3.84 23.78
#